data_AF-A0A2N5TEH4-F1
#
_entry.id   AF-A0A2N5TEH4-F1
#
_cell.length_a   1.000
_cell.length_b   1.000
_cell.length_c   1.000
_cell.angle_alpha   90.00
_cell.angle_beta   90.00
_cell.angle_gamma   90.00
#
_symmetry.space_group_name_H-M   'P 1'
#
loop_
_entity.id
_entity.type
_entity.pdbx_description
1 polymer ?
#
loop_
_entity_poly.entity_id
_entity_poly.type
_entity_poly.pdbx_seq_one_letter_code
_entity_poly.pdbx_strand_id
1 'polypeptide(L)'
;MSVKYPDMVEQLPRAIKKEVTRNFVLDAEAVGWDRVNKRILPFQELSKRKRKEVKASEITIQVHLFVFDLLYLNDEALINRDFSYRRRLLKQHFNTVEGEFSFATSVDVDKVDEIQSFLDESIQAGCEGLMVKMLDGESAHYEPSRRSMNWLKTESYQTICKLGTGFTEEELELHYKTFQPLELTAKKNYYDIGDSKPDVWFEAKIVWEVLAADLSLSPVYSAAKGLCGDGSRGVSLRFPRYIRERDDKSAEDATISEQVAEMYKKQVSSQQNVQGGGRHKKKGKDEGDDDFW
;
A
#
# COMPACT_ATOMS: atom_id res chain seq x y z
N MET A 1 -13.66 -8.84 26.23
CA MET A 1 -13.80 -7.55 25.50
C MET A 1 -12.44 -7.13 24.98
N SER A 2 -12.38 -6.54 23.78
CA SER A 2 -11.11 -6.10 23.16
C SER A 2 -10.42 -5.07 24.05
N VAL A 3 -9.27 -5.44 24.62
CA VAL A 3 -8.48 -4.61 25.55
C VAL A 3 -7.79 -3.44 24.82
N LYS A 4 -7.66 -3.54 23.49
CA LYS A 4 -6.91 -2.59 22.66
C LYS A 4 -7.74 -1.37 22.21
N TYR A 5 -9.05 -1.55 22.02
CA TYR A 5 -9.94 -0.52 21.48
C TYR A 5 -11.20 -0.35 22.35
N PRO A 6 -11.08 0.19 23.56
CA PRO A 6 -12.22 0.39 24.46
C PRO A 6 -13.20 1.45 23.92
N ASP A 7 -12.70 2.48 23.23
CA ASP A 7 -13.49 3.48 22.51
C ASP A 7 -14.41 2.86 21.47
N MET A 8 -13.93 1.88 20.69
CA MET A 8 -14.75 1.20 19.69
C MET A 8 -15.92 0.45 20.33
N VAL A 9 -15.74 -0.10 21.55
CA VAL A 9 -16.82 -0.77 22.30
C VAL A 9 -17.90 0.22 22.72
N GLU A 10 -17.54 1.48 22.99
CA GLU A 10 -18.49 2.55 23.32
C GLU A 10 -19.16 3.17 22.08
N GLN A 11 -18.43 3.25 20.96
CA GLN A 11 -18.89 3.85 19.70
C GLN A 11 -19.83 2.94 18.92
N LEU A 12 -19.48 1.65 18.77
CA LEU A 12 -20.21 0.71 17.91
C LEU A 12 -21.72 0.58 18.25
N PRO A 13 -22.15 0.56 19.52
CA PRO A 13 -23.57 0.55 19.88
C PRO A 13 -24.40 1.71 19.30
N ARG A 14 -23.78 2.83 18.94
CA ARG A 14 -24.45 4.01 18.34
C ARG A 14 -24.76 3.81 16.86
N ALA A 15 -23.98 2.98 16.18
CA ALA A 15 -24.17 2.66 14.77
C ALA A 15 -25.20 1.55 14.54
N ILE A 16 -25.47 0.70 15.54
CA ILE A 16 -26.35 -0.48 15.40
C ILE A 16 -27.83 -0.10 15.44
N LYS A 17 -28.62 -0.53 14.45
CA LYS A 17 -30.09 -0.49 14.52
C LYS A 17 -30.60 -1.67 15.36
N LYS A 18 -30.71 -1.45 16.66
CA LYS A 18 -31.02 -2.50 17.65
C LYS A 18 -32.34 -3.23 17.42
N GLU A 19 -33.30 -2.61 16.75
CA GLU A 19 -34.61 -3.21 16.45
C GLU A 19 -34.53 -4.40 15.48
N VAL A 20 -33.48 -4.45 14.65
CA VAL A 20 -33.33 -5.44 13.57
C VAL A 20 -32.03 -6.24 13.68
N THR A 21 -31.12 -5.89 14.58
CA THR A 21 -29.77 -6.45 14.66
C THR A 21 -29.49 -7.06 16.03
N ARG A 22 -29.38 -8.40 16.09
CA ARG A 22 -29.10 -9.17 17.32
C ARG A 22 -27.63 -9.49 17.48
N ASN A 23 -27.04 -10.15 16.49
CA ASN A 23 -25.63 -10.53 16.48
C ASN A 23 -25.07 -10.40 15.06
N PHE A 24 -23.76 -10.17 14.95
CA PHE A 24 -23.13 -9.90 13.66
C PHE A 24 -21.61 -10.10 13.71
N VAL A 25 -21.01 -10.21 12.54
CA VAL A 25 -19.56 -10.10 12.31
C VAL A 25 -19.33 -9.11 11.17
N LEU A 26 -18.64 -8.01 11.45
CA LEU A 26 -18.27 -6.99 10.47
C LEU A 26 -16.82 -7.16 10.04
N ASP A 27 -16.56 -6.83 8.78
CA ASP A 27 -15.20 -6.62 8.26
C ASP A 27 -15.00 -5.11 8.00
N ALA A 28 -13.94 -4.55 8.59
CA ALA A 28 -13.76 -3.11 8.71
C ALA A 28 -12.29 -2.71 8.92
N GLU A 29 -11.96 -1.49 8.49
CA GLU A 29 -10.66 -0.87 8.73
C GLU A 29 -10.78 0.17 9.87
N ALA A 30 -9.87 0.08 10.85
CA ALA A 30 -9.80 1.00 11.96
C ALA A 30 -8.69 2.03 11.71
N VAL A 31 -9.06 3.25 11.34
CA VAL A 31 -8.09 4.30 10.97
C VAL A 31 -7.99 5.38 12.04
N GLY A 32 -6.82 6.01 12.16
CA GLY A 32 -6.69 7.21 12.98
C GLY A 32 -7.49 8.36 12.37
N TRP A 33 -8.19 9.12 13.20
CA TRP A 33 -9.11 10.16 12.72
C TRP A 33 -8.91 11.50 13.42
N ASP A 34 -8.75 12.56 12.62
CA ASP A 34 -8.74 13.94 13.08
C ASP A 34 -10.18 14.47 13.13
N ARG A 35 -10.75 14.57 14.33
CA ARG A 35 -12.13 15.08 14.52
C ARG A 35 -12.28 16.57 14.21
N VAL A 36 -11.19 17.34 14.26
CA VAL A 36 -11.23 18.79 14.03
C VAL A 36 -11.25 19.06 12.52
N ASN A 37 -10.30 18.47 11.80
CA ASN A 37 -10.17 18.66 10.34
C ASN A 37 -10.96 17.64 9.52
N LYS A 38 -11.63 16.67 10.18
CA LYS A 38 -12.45 15.61 9.57
C LYS A 38 -11.70 14.84 8.48
N ARG A 39 -10.50 14.36 8.81
CA ARG A 39 -9.62 13.64 7.87
C ARG A 39 -8.97 12.41 8.48
N ILE A 40 -8.59 11.49 7.60
CA ILE A 40 -7.81 10.31 7.95
C ILE A 40 -6.40 10.74 8.38
N LEU A 41 -5.89 10.11 9.44
CA LEU A 41 -4.51 10.25 9.89
C LEU A 41 -3.64 9.12 9.31
N PRO A 42 -2.36 9.39 8.98
CA PRO A 42 -1.44 8.36 8.53
C PRO A 42 -1.32 7.21 9.53
N PHE A 43 -1.05 6.00 9.04
CA PHE A 43 -0.86 4.81 9.88
C PHE A 43 0.19 5.00 10.98
N GLN A 44 1.26 5.76 10.69
CA GLN A 44 2.29 6.09 11.67
C GLN A 44 1.72 6.81 12.89
N GLU A 45 0.74 7.70 12.73
CA GLU A 45 0.07 8.36 13.86
C GLU A 45 -0.77 7.35 14.64
N LEU A 46 -1.59 6.53 13.97
CA LEU A 46 -2.38 5.48 14.62
C LEU A 46 -1.48 4.51 15.42
N SER A 47 -0.28 4.20 14.91
CA SER A 47 0.68 3.30 15.55
C SER A 47 1.23 3.80 16.89
N LYS A 48 1.17 5.11 17.14
CA LYS A 48 1.56 5.74 18.42
C LYS A 48 0.56 5.44 19.54
N ARG A 49 -0.62 4.94 19.20
CA ARG A 49 -1.65 4.59 20.18
C ARG A 49 -1.16 3.46 21.09
N LYS A 50 -1.37 3.63 22.41
CA LYS A 50 -1.03 2.61 23.42
C LYS A 50 -1.74 1.29 23.10
N ARG A 51 -1.04 0.17 23.29
CA ARG A 51 -1.52 -1.18 22.94
C ARG A 51 -2.04 -2.01 24.13
N LYS A 52 -1.77 -1.60 25.37
CA LYS A 52 -2.14 -2.31 26.60
C LYS A 52 -2.80 -1.36 27.59
N GLU A 53 -3.83 -1.85 28.29
CA GLU A 53 -4.50 -1.19 29.43
C GLU A 53 -4.94 0.26 29.15
N VAL A 54 -5.50 0.49 27.96
CA VAL A 54 -5.97 1.82 27.58
C VAL A 54 -7.30 2.11 28.27
N LYS A 55 -7.40 3.23 29.00
CA LYS A 55 -8.68 3.79 29.43
C LYS A 55 -9.21 4.73 28.36
N ALA A 56 -10.53 4.76 28.14
CA ALA A 56 -11.15 5.65 27.16
C ALA A 56 -10.76 7.13 27.36
N SER A 57 -10.60 7.55 28.62
CA SER A 57 -10.19 8.91 29.00
C SER A 57 -8.74 9.28 28.66
N GLU A 58 -7.87 8.31 28.33
CA GLU A 58 -6.46 8.53 27.98
C GLU A 58 -6.21 8.49 26.46
N ILE A 59 -7.27 8.32 25.66
CA ILE A 59 -7.17 8.22 24.21
C ILE A 59 -6.99 9.62 23.60
N THR A 60 -5.79 9.88 23.13
CA THR A 60 -5.46 11.09 22.38
C THR A 60 -5.77 10.94 20.88
N ILE A 61 -5.54 9.76 20.32
CA ILE A 61 -5.78 9.46 18.91
C ILE A 61 -7.08 8.68 18.78
N GLN A 62 -8.10 9.36 18.27
CA GLN A 62 -9.41 8.79 18.01
C GLN A 62 -9.34 7.86 16.80
N VAL A 63 -10.17 6.82 16.82
CA VAL A 63 -10.32 5.89 15.70
C VAL A 63 -11.68 6.08 15.05
N HIS A 64 -11.69 5.96 13.72
CA HIS A 64 -12.87 5.86 12.89
C HIS A 64 -12.92 4.47 12.26
N LEU A 65 -14.08 3.83 12.28
CA LEU A 65 -14.33 2.55 11.62
C LEU A 65 -14.90 2.77 10.22
N PHE A 66 -14.16 2.32 9.20
CA PHE A 66 -14.66 2.20 7.83
C PHE A 66 -15.06 0.76 7.55
N VAL A 67 -16.35 0.48 7.61
CA VAL A 67 -16.90 -0.88 7.45
C VAL A 67 -17.20 -1.16 5.99
N PHE A 68 -16.75 -2.31 5.50
CA PHE A 68 -16.83 -2.64 4.08
C PHE A 68 -17.45 -4.01 3.78
N ASP A 69 -17.70 -4.87 4.78
CA ASP A 69 -18.40 -6.13 4.59
C ASP A 69 -19.16 -6.60 5.86
N LEU A 70 -20.11 -7.51 5.67
CA LEU A 70 -20.90 -8.15 6.73
C LEU A 70 -20.89 -9.67 6.51
N LEU A 71 -20.24 -10.39 7.42
CA LEU A 71 -19.93 -11.82 7.26
C LEU A 71 -20.93 -12.73 7.98
N TYR A 72 -21.63 -12.19 8.98
CA TYR A 72 -22.59 -12.90 9.80
C TYR A 72 -23.64 -11.91 10.29
N LEU A 73 -24.90 -12.33 10.34
CA LEU A 73 -26.00 -11.50 10.84
C LEU A 73 -27.13 -12.38 11.36
N ASN A 74 -27.63 -12.08 12.57
CA ASN A 74 -28.84 -12.68 13.14
C ASN A 74 -28.88 -14.21 13.07
N ASP A 75 -27.77 -14.82 13.46
CA ASP A 75 -27.52 -16.25 13.47
C ASP A 75 -27.30 -16.92 12.10
N GLU A 76 -27.20 -16.14 11.02
CA GLU A 76 -26.90 -16.61 9.67
C GLU A 76 -25.49 -16.22 9.21
N ALA A 77 -24.72 -17.21 8.72
CA ALA A 77 -23.45 -16.96 8.05
C ALA A 77 -23.69 -16.48 6.61
N LEU A 78 -23.10 -15.33 6.27
CA LEU A 78 -23.30 -14.68 4.97
C LEU A 78 -22.15 -14.91 4.00
N ILE A 79 -21.07 -15.60 4.41
CA ILE A 79 -19.85 -15.79 3.60
C ILE A 79 -20.10 -16.39 2.22
N ASN A 80 -21.12 -17.24 2.07
CA ASN A 80 -21.50 -17.88 0.80
C ASN A 80 -22.54 -17.10 -0.01
N ARG A 81 -22.93 -15.91 0.44
CA ARG A 81 -23.83 -15.00 -0.28
C ARG A 81 -23.02 -14.02 -1.10
N ASP A 82 -23.59 -13.56 -2.21
CA ASP A 82 -23.02 -12.52 -3.06
C ASP A 82 -22.73 -11.23 -2.28
N PHE A 83 -21.65 -10.53 -2.64
CA PHE A 83 -21.25 -9.30 -1.98
C PHE A 83 -22.34 -8.22 -2.03
N SER A 84 -23.10 -8.15 -3.14
CA SER A 84 -24.24 -7.23 -3.27
C SER A 84 -25.29 -7.45 -2.16
N TYR A 85 -25.53 -8.71 -1.79
CA TYR A 85 -26.46 -9.09 -0.73
C TYR A 85 -25.91 -8.71 0.64
N ARG A 86 -24.65 -9.05 0.92
CA ARG A 86 -23.98 -8.71 2.20
C ARG A 86 -23.92 -7.19 2.42
N ARG A 87 -23.52 -6.43 1.38
CA ARG A 87 -23.44 -4.96 1.42
C ARG A 87 -24.80 -4.30 1.62
N ARG A 88 -25.87 -4.87 1.06
CA ARG A 88 -27.23 -4.40 1.27
C ARG A 88 -27.67 -4.57 2.71
N LEU A 89 -27.47 -5.76 3.29
CA LEU A 89 -27.76 -6.03 4.70
C LEU A 89 -26.95 -5.12 5.62
N LEU A 90 -25.66 -4.91 5.33
CA LEU A 90 -24.81 -3.96 6.06
C LEU A 90 -25.46 -2.57 6.14
N LYS A 91 -25.89 -2.00 5.00
CA LYS A 91 -26.53 -0.68 4.98
C LYS A 91 -27.91 -0.68 5.65
N GLN A 92 -28.63 -1.80 5.63
CA GLN A 92 -29.93 -1.93 6.26
C GLN A 92 -29.84 -2.01 7.79
N HIS A 93 -28.79 -2.62 8.35
CA HIS A 93 -28.68 -2.94 9.79
C HIS A 93 -27.85 -1.93 10.60
N PHE A 94 -27.14 -1.02 9.94
CA PHE A 94 -26.25 -0.05 10.57
C PHE A 94 -26.51 1.38 10.07
N ASN A 95 -26.13 2.37 10.87
CA ASN A 95 -26.16 3.80 10.58
C ASN A 95 -24.74 4.37 10.62
N THR A 96 -24.48 5.39 9.80
CA THR A 96 -23.25 6.16 9.90
C THR A 96 -23.28 7.06 11.14
N VAL A 97 -22.14 7.19 11.82
CA VAL A 97 -21.92 8.09 12.95
C VAL A 97 -20.70 8.93 12.63
N GLU A 98 -20.89 10.24 12.46
CA GLU A 98 -19.83 11.16 12.05
C GLU A 98 -18.61 11.06 12.98
N GLY A 99 -17.42 10.88 12.39
CA GLY A 99 -16.18 10.78 13.14
C GLY A 99 -15.97 9.48 13.93
N GLU A 100 -16.89 8.50 13.83
CA GLU A 100 -16.80 7.22 14.55
C GLU A 100 -17.01 5.99 13.66
N PHE A 101 -18.03 6.01 12.80
CA PHE A 101 -18.44 4.84 12.01
C PHE A 101 -18.99 5.28 10.65
N SER A 102 -18.44 4.74 9.57
CA SER A 102 -18.99 4.94 8.24
C SER A 102 -18.83 3.68 7.38
N PHE A 103 -19.60 3.62 6.30
CA PHE A 103 -19.37 2.63 5.27
C PHE A 103 -18.18 3.09 4.42
N ALA A 104 -17.34 2.15 3.97
CA ALA A 104 -16.31 2.47 2.99
C ALA A 104 -16.93 3.12 1.75
N THR A 105 -16.36 4.26 1.35
CA THR A 105 -16.74 4.95 0.11
C THR A 105 -16.62 3.96 -1.06
N SER A 106 -17.65 3.89 -1.88
CA SER A 106 -17.74 2.91 -2.96
C SER A 106 -18.53 3.46 -4.14
N VAL A 107 -18.18 2.98 -5.32
CA VAL A 107 -18.89 3.20 -6.58
C VAL A 107 -19.08 1.84 -7.26
N ASP A 108 -20.23 1.66 -7.90
CA ASP A 108 -20.50 0.49 -8.73
C ASP A 108 -20.22 0.89 -10.18
N VAL A 109 -19.28 0.20 -10.83
CA VAL A 109 -18.79 0.56 -12.17
C VAL A 109 -18.76 -0.66 -13.08
N ASP A 110 -18.99 -0.43 -14.37
CA ASP A 110 -18.85 -1.42 -15.43
C ASP A 110 -17.83 -1.01 -16.52
N LYS A 111 -17.16 0.15 -16.33
CA LYS A 111 -16.14 0.70 -17.25
C LYS A 111 -14.84 1.01 -16.53
N VAL A 112 -13.74 0.81 -17.26
CA VAL A 112 -12.37 1.01 -16.75
C VAL A 112 -12.06 2.48 -16.45
N ASP A 113 -12.57 3.43 -17.25
CA ASP A 113 -12.28 4.86 -17.06
C ASP A 113 -12.83 5.38 -15.71
N GLU A 114 -13.99 4.86 -15.28
CA GLU A 114 -14.61 5.21 -14.00
C GLU A 114 -13.80 4.70 -12.80
N ILE A 115 -13.11 3.56 -12.97
CA ILE A 115 -12.17 3.03 -11.96
C ILE A 115 -11.00 3.99 -11.78
N GLN A 116 -10.45 4.54 -12.86
CA GLN A 116 -9.31 5.45 -12.78
C GLN A 116 -9.67 6.75 -12.07
N SER A 117 -10.81 7.37 -12.42
CA SER A 117 -11.26 8.58 -11.73
C SER A 117 -11.45 8.34 -10.24
N PHE A 118 -12.04 7.20 -9.85
CA PHE A 118 -12.23 6.87 -8.45
C PHE A 118 -10.91 6.54 -7.72
N LEU A 119 -9.93 5.98 -8.43
CA LEU A 119 -8.59 5.75 -7.87
C LEU A 119 -7.91 7.07 -7.52
N ASP A 120 -7.94 8.05 -8.44
CA ASP A 120 -7.34 9.37 -8.21
C ASP A 120 -8.02 10.08 -7.03
N GLU A 121 -9.35 9.99 -6.92
CA GLU A 121 -10.10 10.51 -5.76
C GLU A 121 -9.69 9.82 -4.45
N SER A 122 -9.51 8.49 -4.46
CA SER A 122 -9.11 7.75 -3.26
C SER A 122 -7.74 8.17 -2.75
N ILE A 123 -6.78 8.41 -3.65
CA ILE A 123 -5.43 8.86 -3.31
C ILE A 123 -5.48 10.29 -2.75
N GLN A 124 -6.27 11.18 -3.36
CA GLN A 124 -6.47 12.55 -2.85
C GLN A 124 -7.13 12.57 -1.47
N ALA A 125 -8.00 11.60 -1.18
CA ALA A 125 -8.61 11.40 0.14
C ALA A 125 -7.65 10.78 1.19
N GLY A 126 -6.43 10.42 0.79
CA GLY A 126 -5.40 9.84 1.68
C GLY A 126 -5.51 8.33 1.86
N CYS A 127 -6.23 7.63 0.96
CA CYS A 127 -6.26 6.17 0.91
C CYS A 127 -5.10 5.61 0.07
N GLU A 128 -4.77 4.33 0.26
CA GLU A 128 -3.70 3.65 -0.48
C GLU A 128 -4.07 3.33 -1.94
N GLY A 129 -5.37 3.25 -2.24
CA GLY A 129 -5.89 2.88 -3.55
C GLY A 129 -7.31 2.31 -3.44
N LEU A 130 -7.69 1.48 -4.42
CA LEU A 130 -9.01 0.86 -4.50
C LEU A 130 -8.98 -0.61 -4.13
N MET A 131 -10.10 -1.06 -3.57
CA MET A 131 -10.48 -2.48 -3.46
C MET A 131 -11.59 -2.75 -4.47
N VAL A 132 -11.28 -3.51 -5.52
CA VAL A 132 -12.29 -3.91 -6.53
C VAL A 132 -12.92 -5.22 -6.09
N LYS A 133 -14.26 -5.28 -6.00
CA LYS A 133 -15.01 -6.45 -5.56
C LYS A 133 -16.11 -6.78 -6.56
N MET A 134 -16.18 -8.04 -6.99
CA MET A 134 -17.32 -8.53 -7.77
C MET A 134 -18.59 -8.45 -6.93
N LEU A 135 -19.65 -7.83 -7.47
CA LEU A 135 -20.92 -7.68 -6.74
C LEU A 135 -21.71 -8.97 -6.66
N ASP A 136 -21.79 -9.70 -7.78
CA ASP A 136 -22.62 -10.88 -7.98
C ASP A 136 -21.86 -11.99 -8.73
N GLY A 137 -22.33 -13.23 -8.61
CA GLY A 137 -21.79 -14.39 -9.33
C GLY A 137 -20.74 -15.21 -8.56
N GLU A 138 -20.13 -16.19 -9.23
CA GLU A 138 -19.25 -17.21 -8.60
C GLU A 138 -17.98 -16.66 -7.97
N SER A 139 -17.63 -15.40 -8.19
CA SER A 139 -16.46 -14.74 -7.57
C SER A 139 -16.84 -13.69 -6.52
N ALA A 140 -18.13 -13.55 -6.19
CA ALA A 140 -18.63 -12.53 -5.27
C ALA A 140 -18.75 -12.99 -3.80
N HIS A 141 -18.54 -14.28 -3.52
CA HIS A 141 -18.55 -14.82 -2.16
C HIS A 141 -17.28 -14.42 -1.38
N TYR A 142 -17.36 -14.51 -0.06
CA TYR A 142 -16.23 -14.28 0.83
C TYR A 142 -15.42 -15.56 0.99
N GLU A 143 -14.13 -15.53 0.68
CA GLU A 143 -13.23 -16.68 0.81
C GLU A 143 -12.20 -16.45 1.93
N PRO A 144 -12.43 -16.98 3.14
CA PRO A 144 -11.43 -16.92 4.20
C PRO A 144 -10.14 -17.63 3.75
N SER A 145 -9.00 -17.03 4.09
CA SER A 145 -7.67 -17.63 3.91
C SER A 145 -7.24 -17.91 2.46
N ARG A 146 -7.94 -17.36 1.46
CA ARG A 146 -7.49 -17.32 0.06
C ARG A 146 -7.27 -15.89 -0.39
N ARG A 147 -6.08 -15.62 -0.93
CA ARG A 147 -5.82 -14.40 -1.71
C ARG A 147 -6.35 -14.64 -3.12
N SER A 148 -7.67 -14.59 -3.28
CA SER A 148 -8.32 -14.74 -4.58
C SER A 148 -8.25 -13.42 -5.36
N MET A 149 -8.31 -13.49 -6.70
CA MET A 149 -8.45 -12.30 -7.54
C MET A 149 -9.82 -11.60 -7.36
N ASN A 150 -10.68 -12.10 -6.48
CA ASN A 150 -11.99 -11.52 -6.20
C ASN A 150 -11.85 -10.09 -5.64
N TRP A 151 -10.73 -9.82 -4.96
CA TRP A 151 -10.37 -8.52 -4.39
C TRP A 151 -9.05 -8.02 -5.00
N LEU A 152 -9.13 -7.06 -5.92
CA LEU A 152 -7.94 -6.42 -6.48
C LEU A 152 -7.62 -5.17 -5.68
N LYS A 153 -6.42 -5.13 -5.11
CA LYS A 153 -5.82 -3.91 -4.57
C LYS A 153 -5.04 -3.24 -5.71
N THR A 154 -5.38 -2.01 -6.05
CA THR A 154 -4.64 -1.27 -7.08
C THR A 154 -3.34 -0.71 -6.47
N GLU A 155 -2.32 -1.54 -6.33
CA GLU A 155 -0.96 -1.08 -6.01
C GLU A 155 -0.22 -0.70 -7.31
N SER A 156 0.65 0.30 -7.24
CA SER A 156 1.48 0.72 -8.38
C SER A 156 2.88 0.14 -8.28
N TYR A 157 3.43 -0.31 -9.41
CA TYR A 157 4.84 -0.67 -9.53
C TYR A 157 5.68 0.59 -9.69
N GLN A 158 6.58 0.82 -8.75
CA GLN A 158 7.43 2.01 -8.68
C GLN A 158 8.83 1.72 -9.21
N THR A 159 9.38 2.63 -10.03
CA THR A 159 10.77 2.49 -10.50
C THR A 159 11.75 2.81 -9.38
N ILE A 160 12.80 1.99 -9.26
CA ILE A 160 13.87 2.16 -8.24
C ILE A 160 15.25 2.36 -8.87
N CYS A 161 15.55 1.74 -10.01
CA CYS A 161 16.81 1.93 -10.71
C CYS A 161 16.74 1.43 -12.16
N LYS A 162 17.70 1.85 -12.99
CA LYS A 162 18.11 1.12 -14.19
C LYS A 162 19.16 0.08 -13.82
N LEU A 163 19.21 -1.01 -14.58
CA LEU A 163 20.17 -2.10 -14.38
C LEU A 163 20.84 -2.45 -15.71
N GLY A 164 22.16 -2.53 -15.74
CA GLY A 164 22.93 -2.83 -16.95
C GLY A 164 24.22 -3.61 -16.70
N THR A 165 24.42 -4.12 -15.48
CA THR A 165 25.62 -4.90 -15.12
C THR A 165 25.24 -6.11 -14.28
N GLY A 166 26.11 -7.13 -14.29
CA GLY A 166 25.92 -8.37 -13.53
C GLY A 166 25.46 -9.58 -14.37
N PHE A 167 25.16 -9.37 -15.65
CA PHE A 167 24.74 -10.44 -16.56
C PHE A 167 25.93 -11.06 -17.30
N THR A 168 25.89 -12.37 -17.55
CA THR A 168 26.70 -13.00 -18.60
C THR A 168 26.08 -12.77 -19.98
N GLU A 169 26.84 -13.04 -21.04
CA GLU A 169 26.33 -12.90 -22.41
C GLU A 169 25.17 -13.88 -22.69
N GLU A 170 25.26 -15.10 -22.14
CA GLU A 170 24.20 -16.10 -22.25
C GLU A 170 22.92 -15.66 -21.51
N GLU A 171 23.06 -15.03 -20.35
CA GLU A 171 21.92 -14.50 -19.59
C GLU A 171 21.23 -13.34 -20.32
N LEU A 172 22.00 -12.44 -20.94
CA LEU A 172 21.43 -11.34 -21.74
C LEU A 172 20.59 -11.87 -22.90
N GLU A 173 21.10 -12.86 -23.63
CA GLU A 173 20.39 -13.51 -24.74
C GLU A 173 19.13 -14.24 -24.25
N LEU A 174 19.20 -14.90 -23.09
CA LEU A 174 18.05 -15.55 -22.46
C LEU A 174 16.98 -14.52 -22.07
N HIS A 175 17.37 -13.45 -21.39
CA HIS A 175 16.44 -12.41 -20.95
C HIS A 175 15.77 -11.71 -22.13
N TYR A 176 16.50 -11.44 -23.22
CA TYR A 176 15.91 -10.89 -24.44
C TYR A 176 14.77 -11.77 -24.97
N LYS A 177 15.00 -13.09 -25.07
CA LYS A 177 13.98 -14.06 -25.50
C LYS A 177 12.81 -14.15 -24.54
N THR A 178 13.07 -14.08 -23.24
CA THR A 178 12.03 -14.14 -22.20
C THR A 178 11.17 -12.87 -22.17
N PHE A 179 11.74 -11.70 -22.45
CA PHE A 179 11.05 -10.41 -22.37
C PHE A 179 10.26 -10.05 -23.63
N GLN A 180 10.70 -10.49 -24.81
CA GLN A 180 10.00 -10.24 -26.07
C GLN A 180 8.49 -10.57 -26.02
N PRO A 181 8.03 -11.73 -25.50
CA PRO A 181 6.59 -12.01 -25.41
C PRO A 181 5.84 -11.19 -24.34
N LEU A 182 6.55 -10.50 -23.45
CA LEU A 182 5.98 -9.67 -22.37
C LEU A 182 5.91 -8.19 -22.76
N GLU A 183 6.36 -7.82 -23.96
CA GLU A 183 6.35 -6.44 -24.43
C GLU A 183 4.93 -5.86 -24.50
N LEU A 184 4.79 -4.64 -24.00
CA LEU A 184 3.56 -3.88 -23.99
C LEU A 184 3.66 -2.74 -25.02
N THR A 185 2.57 -2.51 -25.74
CA THR A 185 2.47 -1.42 -26.73
C THR A 185 2.52 -0.03 -26.10
N ALA A 186 2.19 0.09 -24.80
CA ALA A 186 2.21 1.33 -24.06
C ALA A 186 2.34 1.10 -22.55
N LYS A 187 2.81 2.12 -21.83
CA LYS A 187 2.81 2.14 -20.37
C LYS A 187 1.41 1.91 -19.81
N LYS A 188 1.29 1.01 -18.83
CA LYS A 188 0.06 0.85 -18.04
C LYS A 188 0.03 1.85 -16.87
N ASN A 189 -1.16 2.28 -16.47
CA ASN A 189 -1.32 3.32 -15.45
C ASN A 189 -0.77 2.94 -14.07
N TYR A 190 -0.76 1.64 -13.75
CA TYR A 190 -0.18 1.13 -12.51
C TYR A 190 1.36 1.15 -12.47
N TYR A 191 2.05 1.60 -13.52
CA TYR A 191 3.49 1.89 -13.45
C TYR A 191 3.72 3.36 -13.07
N ASP A 192 4.22 3.61 -11.87
CA ASP A 192 4.75 4.91 -11.47
C ASP A 192 6.25 4.94 -11.76
N ILE A 193 6.65 5.67 -12.79
CA ILE A 193 8.03 5.66 -13.28
C ILE A 193 8.86 6.86 -12.82
N GLY A 194 8.26 7.81 -12.09
CA GLY A 194 8.84 9.13 -11.89
C GLY A 194 9.20 9.78 -13.24
N ASP A 195 10.45 10.23 -13.37
CA ASP A 195 10.99 10.84 -14.60
C ASP A 195 11.81 9.85 -15.45
N SER A 196 11.73 8.54 -15.13
CA SER A 196 12.40 7.50 -15.92
C SER A 196 11.82 7.39 -17.33
N LYS A 197 12.67 7.05 -18.30
CA LYS A 197 12.33 6.93 -19.72
C LYS A 197 12.82 5.58 -20.26
N PRO A 198 12.02 4.51 -20.16
CA PRO A 198 12.31 3.25 -20.84
C PRO A 198 11.92 3.33 -22.31
N ASP A 199 12.67 2.66 -23.17
CA ASP A 199 12.38 2.57 -24.60
C ASP A 199 11.23 1.59 -24.89
N VAL A 200 11.15 0.52 -24.09
CA VAL A 200 10.20 -0.59 -24.23
C VAL A 200 9.53 -0.86 -22.89
N TRP A 201 8.24 -1.21 -22.93
CA TRP A 201 7.44 -1.55 -21.75
C TRP A 201 7.28 -3.06 -21.66
N PHE A 202 7.33 -3.63 -20.45
CA PHE A 202 7.10 -5.05 -20.22
C PHE A 202 6.02 -5.27 -19.16
N GLU A 203 5.26 -6.35 -19.29
CA GLU A 203 4.39 -6.85 -18.21
C GLU A 203 5.22 -7.21 -16.96
N ALA A 204 4.75 -6.78 -15.79
CA ALA A 204 5.42 -7.03 -14.52
C ALA A 204 5.24 -8.51 -14.13
N LYS A 205 6.21 -9.34 -14.50
CA LYS A 205 6.16 -10.78 -14.27
C LYS A 205 7.46 -11.37 -13.74
N ILE A 206 8.59 -10.85 -14.22
CA ILE A 206 9.91 -11.38 -13.90
C ILE A 206 10.49 -10.63 -12.72
N VAL A 207 10.99 -11.38 -11.73
CA VAL A 207 11.62 -10.84 -10.52
C VAL A 207 13.08 -11.18 -10.53
N TRP A 208 13.92 -10.17 -10.34
CA TRP A 208 15.37 -10.33 -10.22
C TRP A 208 15.85 -10.02 -8.82
N GLU A 209 16.85 -10.80 -8.37
CA GLU A 209 17.66 -10.46 -7.22
C GLU A 209 18.75 -9.48 -7.66
N VAL A 210 18.77 -8.29 -7.04
CA VAL A 210 19.70 -7.21 -7.36
C VAL A 210 20.49 -6.86 -6.11
N LEU A 211 21.82 -6.83 -6.25
CA LEU A 211 22.73 -6.36 -5.22
C LEU A 211 23.09 -4.90 -5.46
N ALA A 212 23.12 -4.09 -4.41
CA ALA A 212 23.54 -2.70 -4.45
C ALA A 212 24.51 -2.41 -3.30
N ALA A 213 25.38 -1.41 -3.48
CA ALA A 213 26.32 -1.01 -2.43
C ALA A 213 25.62 -0.23 -1.30
N ASP A 214 24.72 0.68 -1.69
CA ASP A 214 23.99 1.57 -0.81
C ASP A 214 22.72 2.09 -1.52
N LEU A 215 21.81 2.66 -0.72
CA LEU A 215 20.61 3.35 -1.19
C LEU A 215 20.83 4.86 -1.13
N SER A 216 20.30 5.60 -2.10
CA SER A 216 20.39 7.07 -2.19
C SER A 216 19.03 7.70 -2.47
N LEU A 217 18.85 8.98 -2.13
CA LEU A 217 17.66 9.73 -2.56
C LEU A 217 17.77 10.08 -4.04
N SER A 218 16.71 9.85 -4.80
CA SER A 218 16.65 10.11 -6.24
C SER A 218 15.56 11.12 -6.60
N PRO A 219 15.87 12.11 -7.46
CA PRO A 219 14.84 12.96 -8.04
C PRO A 219 14.08 12.26 -9.19
N VAL A 220 14.65 11.21 -9.78
CA VAL A 220 14.12 10.55 -10.99
C VAL A 220 13.17 9.40 -10.65
N TYR A 221 13.53 8.59 -9.65
CA TYR A 221 12.83 7.34 -9.34
C TYR A 221 11.72 7.57 -8.30
N SER A 222 10.63 6.83 -8.43
CA SER A 222 9.42 6.99 -7.61
C SER A 222 9.37 6.07 -6.39
N ALA A 223 10.20 5.02 -6.35
CA ALA A 223 10.22 4.06 -5.26
C ALA A 223 10.39 4.76 -3.90
N ALA A 224 9.51 4.46 -2.95
CA ALA A 224 9.52 5.02 -1.60
C ALA A 224 9.46 6.57 -1.53
N LYS A 225 9.00 7.24 -2.59
CA LYS A 225 8.75 8.69 -2.58
C LYS A 225 7.74 9.04 -1.50
N GLY A 226 8.03 10.09 -0.72
CA GLY A 226 7.22 10.48 0.44
C GLY A 226 7.55 9.73 1.75
N LEU A 227 8.29 8.62 1.70
CA LEU A 227 8.62 7.82 2.88
C LEU A 227 9.99 8.14 3.50
N CYS A 228 10.84 8.85 2.74
CA CYS A 228 12.24 9.14 3.08
C CYS A 228 12.61 10.60 2.81
N GLY A 229 13.67 11.08 3.47
CA GLY A 229 14.26 12.39 3.21
C GLY A 229 13.31 13.56 3.48
N ASP A 230 13.22 14.45 2.51
CA ASP A 230 12.33 15.63 2.46
C ASP A 230 10.92 15.30 1.95
N GLY A 231 10.65 14.03 1.64
CA GLY A 231 9.36 13.57 1.11
C GLY A 231 9.11 13.89 -0.37
N SER A 232 9.97 14.68 -1.02
CA SER A 232 9.81 15.05 -2.44
C SER A 232 10.56 14.13 -3.40
N ARG A 233 11.51 13.34 -2.89
CA ARG A 233 12.36 12.41 -3.66
C ARG A 233 12.04 10.95 -3.34
N GLY A 234 12.23 10.09 -4.35
CA GLY A 234 12.22 8.64 -4.15
C GLY A 234 13.59 8.12 -3.72
N VAL A 235 13.76 6.81 -3.74
CA VAL A 235 14.98 6.09 -3.39
C VAL A 235 15.51 5.34 -4.60
N SER A 236 16.83 5.30 -4.76
CA SER A 236 17.54 4.57 -5.79
C SER A 236 18.58 3.62 -5.21
N LEU A 237 18.93 2.62 -6.00
CA LEU A 237 20.08 1.75 -5.74
C LEU A 237 21.36 2.38 -6.30
N ARG A 238 22.45 2.38 -5.52
CA ARG A 238 23.78 2.77 -5.98
C ARG A 238 24.60 1.53 -6.34
N PHE A 239 25.20 1.56 -7.52
CA PHE A 239 25.93 0.44 -8.11
C PHE A 239 25.12 -0.87 -8.15
N PRO A 240 23.89 -0.86 -8.71
CA PRO A 240 23.08 -2.06 -8.77
C PRO A 240 23.68 -3.08 -9.75
N ARG A 241 23.67 -4.35 -9.35
CA ARG A 241 24.14 -5.49 -10.15
C ARG A 241 23.13 -6.63 -10.09
N TYR A 242 22.84 -7.20 -11.26
CA TYR A 242 22.08 -8.44 -11.35
C TYR A 242 22.83 -9.57 -10.63
N ILE A 243 22.07 -10.42 -9.93
CA ILE A 243 22.59 -11.62 -9.26
C ILE A 243 21.98 -12.88 -9.88
N ARG A 244 20.65 -12.93 -9.96
CA ARG A 244 19.90 -14.06 -10.54
C ARG A 244 18.42 -13.74 -10.71
N GLU A 245 17.74 -14.50 -11.54
CA GLU A 245 16.28 -14.55 -11.59
C GLU A 245 15.71 -15.29 -10.37
N ARG A 246 14.50 -14.88 -9.95
CA ARG A 246 13.72 -15.46 -8.84
C ARG A 246 12.49 -16.13 -9.39
N ASP A 247 12.67 -17.35 -9.90
CA ASP A 247 11.59 -18.25 -10.35
C ASP A 247 10.62 -18.65 -9.23
N ASP A 248 11.05 -18.52 -7.98
CA ASP A 248 10.27 -18.75 -6.76
C ASP A 248 9.42 -17.55 -6.31
N LYS A 249 9.41 -16.44 -7.05
CA LYS A 249 8.68 -15.21 -6.69
C LYS A 249 7.84 -14.65 -7.83
N SER A 250 6.63 -14.20 -7.48
CA SER A 250 5.79 -13.36 -8.35
C SER A 250 6.13 -11.88 -8.20
N ALA A 251 5.65 -11.03 -9.12
CA ALA A 251 5.85 -9.58 -9.06
C ALA A 251 5.29 -8.96 -7.77
N GLU A 252 4.25 -9.57 -7.19
CA GLU A 252 3.63 -9.19 -5.92
C GLU A 252 4.46 -9.59 -4.69
N ASP A 253 5.42 -10.50 -4.84
CA ASP A 253 6.36 -10.93 -3.79
C ASP A 253 7.70 -10.16 -3.82
N ALA A 254 7.79 -9.15 -4.69
CA ALA A 254 8.94 -8.27 -4.82
C ALA A 254 9.13 -7.40 -3.56
N THR A 255 10.31 -6.79 -3.44
CA THR A 255 10.61 -5.87 -2.34
C THR A 255 9.72 -4.64 -2.43
N ILE A 256 8.91 -4.39 -1.39
CA ILE A 256 7.95 -3.28 -1.36
C ILE A 256 8.60 -1.96 -0.91
N SER A 257 7.98 -0.83 -1.25
CA SER A 257 8.51 0.51 -0.99
C SER A 257 8.76 0.83 0.48
N GLU A 258 7.96 0.26 1.40
CA GLU A 258 8.17 0.37 2.84
C GLU A 258 9.47 -0.32 3.28
N GLN A 259 9.80 -1.47 2.69
CA GLN A 259 11.04 -2.20 2.97
C GLN A 259 12.24 -1.42 2.43
N VAL A 260 12.13 -0.84 1.24
CA VAL A 260 13.17 0.05 0.66
C VAL A 260 13.39 1.26 1.58
N ALA A 261 12.31 1.90 2.04
CA ALA A 261 12.40 3.02 2.96
C ALA A 261 13.06 2.65 4.30
N GLU A 262 12.74 1.47 4.84
CA GLU A 262 13.35 0.94 6.06
C GLU A 262 14.86 0.68 5.87
N MET A 263 15.26 0.06 4.76
CA MET A 263 16.66 -0.17 4.41
C MET A 263 17.44 1.15 4.32
N TYR A 264 16.88 2.15 3.63
CA TYR A 264 17.49 3.49 3.53
C TYR A 264 17.65 4.15 4.91
N LYS A 265 16.61 4.15 5.75
CA LYS A 265 16.66 4.74 7.10
C LYS A 265 17.70 4.07 7.98
N LYS A 266 17.80 2.74 7.93
CA LYS A 266 18.83 1.98 8.65
C LYS A 266 20.23 2.39 8.20
N GLN A 267 20.47 2.48 6.89
CA GLN A 267 21.75 2.91 6.34
C GLN A 267 22.16 4.31 6.82
N VAL A 268 21.27 5.30 6.73
CA VAL A 268 21.54 6.67 7.19
C VAL A 268 21.87 6.70 8.68
N SER A 269 21.11 5.96 9.48
CA SER A 269 21.32 5.85 10.93
C SER A 269 22.70 5.25 11.26
N SER A 270 23.10 4.20 10.54
CA SER A 270 24.42 3.59 10.67
C SER A 270 25.55 4.54 10.26
N GLN A 271 25.38 5.32 9.20
CA GLN A 271 26.38 6.31 8.74
C GLN A 271 26.54 7.48 9.73
N GLN A 272 25.44 7.95 10.35
CA GLN A 272 25.49 8.99 11.38
C GLN A 272 26.19 8.51 12.67
N ASN A 273 25.96 7.27 13.08
CA ASN A 273 26.66 6.68 14.24
C ASN A 273 28.17 6.53 14.00
N VAL A 274 28.61 6.35 12.76
CA VAL A 274 30.05 6.28 12.41
C VAL A 274 30.70 7.67 12.41
N GLN A 275 29.98 8.73 12.00
CA GLN A 275 30.52 10.10 12.01
C GLN A 275 30.56 10.77 13.40
N GLY A 276 29.80 10.26 14.38
CA GLY A 276 29.85 10.74 15.78
C GLY A 276 31.14 10.40 16.55
N GLY A 277 32.03 9.57 15.97
CA GLY A 277 33.27 9.11 16.58
C GLY A 277 34.52 9.42 15.75
N GLY A 278 34.76 10.67 15.33
CA GLY A 278 35.98 10.96 14.55
C GLY A 278 36.22 12.42 14.20
N ARG A 279 37.22 13.01 14.88
CA ARG A 279 37.87 14.32 14.68
C ARG A 279 37.97 14.87 13.24
N HIS A 280 37.75 16.18 13.14
CA HIS A 280 38.34 17.17 12.22
C HIS A 280 39.40 16.70 11.18
N LYS A 281 39.12 16.91 9.87
CA LYS A 281 39.98 17.76 9.00
C LYS A 281 39.41 18.05 7.59
N LYS A 282 39.62 19.32 7.21
CA LYS A 282 39.82 19.95 5.88
C LYS A 282 38.76 19.81 4.77
N LYS A 283 38.11 20.95 4.51
CA LYS A 283 37.49 21.33 3.23
C LYS A 283 38.54 21.29 2.10
N GLY A 284 38.36 20.38 1.15
CA GLY A 284 38.81 20.51 -0.24
C GLY A 284 37.57 20.77 -1.08
N LYS A 285 37.64 21.82 -1.91
CA LYS A 285 36.60 22.25 -2.84
C LYS A 285 36.88 21.51 -4.15
N ASP A 286 35.93 20.76 -4.68
CA ASP A 286 35.89 20.46 -6.10
C ASP A 286 34.42 20.34 -6.54
N GLU A 287 34.07 21.24 -7.45
CA GLU A 287 32.88 21.24 -8.28
C GLU A 287 33.14 20.25 -9.42
N GLY A 288 32.23 19.32 -9.64
CA GLY A 288 32.26 18.39 -10.76
C GLY A 288 30.83 18.10 -11.20
N ASP A 289 30.40 18.80 -12.25
CA ASP A 289 29.27 18.43 -13.08
C ASP A 289 29.48 17.01 -13.60
N ASP A 290 28.54 16.10 -13.32
CA ASP A 290 28.45 14.80 -13.97
C ASP A 290 27.04 14.62 -14.55
N ASP A 291 26.77 15.40 -15.60
CA ASP A 291 25.83 15.03 -16.66
C ASP A 291 26.44 13.84 -17.40
N PHE A 292 25.90 12.64 -17.20
CA PHE A 292 26.20 11.49 -18.03
C PHE A 292 24.91 10.77 -18.43
N TRP A 293 24.42 11.18 -19.60
CA TRP A 293 23.39 10.65 -20.50
C TRP A 293 22.50 9.48 -20.03
#